data_AF-S4R4R2-F1
#
_entry.id   AF-S4R4R2-F1
#
_cell.length_a   1.000
_cell.length_b   1.000
_cell.length_c   1.000
_cell.angle_alpha   90.00
_cell.angle_beta   90.00
_cell.angle_gamma   90.00
#
_symmetry.space_group_name_H-M   'P 1'
#
loop_
_entity.id
_entity.type
_entity.pdbx_description
1 polymer ?
#
loop_
_entity_poly.entity_id
_entity_poly.type
_entity_poly.pdbx_seq_one_letter_code
_entity_poly.pdbx_strand_id
1 'polypeptide(L)'
;MYLDPECTLAEQIEDLDGFQEQNGKVKKHTVILRTKLSVRVHACIEKLYNCSGRELRRALFSLKQIFQDDKDLVHEFVNAEGLTCLIKVGTEADQNNQSYILRG
;
A
#
# COMPACT_ATOMS: atom_id res chain seq x y z
N MET A 1 10.00 1.10 10.80
CA MET A 1 9.18 1.90 11.71
C MET A 1 8.78 3.18 11.03
N TYR A 2 7.50 3.55 11.12
CA TYR A 2 7.01 4.86 10.70
C TYR A 2 6.89 5.72 11.96
N LEU A 3 7.36 6.96 11.88
CA LEU A 3 7.17 7.93 12.95
C LEU A 3 5.73 8.40 12.95
N ASP A 4 5.16 8.58 14.14
CA ASP A 4 3.87 9.27 14.28
C ASP A 4 4.14 10.79 14.20
N PRO A 5 3.65 11.48 13.16
CA PRO A 5 3.85 12.92 13.01
C PRO A 5 3.12 13.76 14.06
N GLU A 6 2.14 13.18 14.77
CA GLU A 6 1.40 13.87 15.83
C GLU A 6 2.10 13.78 17.20
N CYS A 7 3.17 12.98 17.30
CA CYS A 7 3.96 12.79 18.51
C CYS A 7 5.40 13.31 18.33
N THR A 8 6.01 13.77 19.41
CA THR A 8 7.45 14.07 19.43
C THR A 8 8.29 12.79 19.44
N LEU A 9 9.57 12.87 19.07
CA LEU A 9 10.49 11.74 19.12
C LEU A 9 10.69 11.16 20.53
N ALA A 10 10.59 11.99 21.57
CA ALA A 10 10.73 11.56 22.96
C ALA A 10 9.54 10.71 23.42
N GLU A 11 8.33 11.02 22.94
CA GLU A 11 7.11 10.28 23.26
C GLU A 11 7.05 8.89 22.61
N GLN A 12 7.81 8.68 21.54
CA GLN A 12 7.91 7.41 20.82
C GLN A 12 9.31 6.77 20.93
N ILE A 13 10.05 7.09 22.00
CA ILE A 13 11.44 6.62 22.20
C ILE A 13 11.55 5.10 22.42
N GLU A 14 10.53 4.47 23.01
CA GLU A 14 10.49 3.01 23.25
C GLU A 14 10.49 2.23 21.92
N ASP A 15 9.82 2.80 20.93
CA ASP A 15 9.79 2.31 19.56
C ASP A 15 11.14 2.54 18.84
N LEU A 16 11.94 3.48 19.35
CA LEU A 16 13.23 3.89 18.80
C LEU A 16 14.43 3.29 19.57
N ASP A 17 14.31 2.08 20.12
CA ASP A 17 15.38 1.39 20.88
C ASP A 17 16.76 1.37 20.18
N GLY A 18 16.80 1.41 18.85
CA GLY A 18 18.03 1.48 18.04
C GLY A 18 18.63 2.89 17.85
N PHE A 19 17.94 3.94 18.32
CA PHE A 19 18.35 5.35 18.23
C PHE A 19 19.08 5.87 19.48
N GLN A 20 19.14 5.07 20.55
CA GLN A 20 19.80 5.48 21.79
C GLN A 20 21.33 5.49 21.65
N GLU A 21 21.98 6.47 22.30
CA GLU A 21 23.44 6.61 22.32
C GLU A 21 24.10 5.40 22.97
N GLN A 22 24.71 4.53 22.17
CA GLN A 22 25.66 3.55 22.71
C GLN A 22 27.02 4.24 22.95
N ASN A 23 27.41 4.32 24.23
CA ASN A 23 28.76 4.68 24.69
C ASN A 23 29.20 6.13 24.41
N GLY A 24 28.30 7.11 24.54
CA GLY A 24 28.65 8.54 24.46
C GLY A 24 29.09 9.02 23.08
N LYS A 25 28.82 8.23 22.03
CA LYS A 25 29.00 8.64 20.64
C LYS A 25 27.64 8.96 20.03
N VAL A 26 27.42 10.23 19.70
CA VAL A 26 26.29 10.66 18.86
C VAL A 26 26.36 9.90 17.52
N LYS A 27 25.54 8.87 17.35
CA LYS A 27 25.36 8.22 16.05
C LYS A 27 24.38 9.06 15.24
N LYS A 28 24.77 9.42 14.02
CA LYS A 28 23.83 10.03 13.07
C LYS A 28 22.89 8.93 12.57
N HIS A 29 21.61 9.06 12.86
CA HIS A 29 20.57 8.17 12.34
C HIS A 29 20.00 8.71 11.03
N THR A 30 19.68 7.83 10.09
CA THR A 30 19.08 8.20 8.79
C THR A 30 17.57 8.09 8.89
N VAL A 31 16.87 9.17 8.55
CA VAL A 31 15.40 9.20 8.41
C VAL A 31 15.06 9.27 6.93
N ILE A 32 14.09 8.46 6.49
CA ILE A 32 13.62 8.44 5.11
C ILE A 32 12.30 9.21 5.04
N LEU A 33 12.29 10.33 4.31
CA LEU A 33 11.05 11.01 3.95
C LEU A 33 10.42 10.28 2.76
N ARG A 34 9.17 9.84 2.93
CA ARG A 34 8.42 9.09 1.93
C ARG A 34 6.93 9.39 2.02
N THR A 35 6.19 9.07 0.96
CA THR A 35 4.72 9.16 0.96
C THR A 35 4.12 8.22 2.01
N LYS A 36 3.15 8.73 2.78
CA LYS A 36 2.39 7.96 3.79
C LYS A 36 1.78 6.70 3.18
N LEU A 37 1.78 5.60 3.94
CA LEU A 37 1.21 4.32 3.50
C LEU A 37 -0.24 4.48 3.04
N SER A 38 -1.07 5.15 3.84
CA SER A 38 -2.47 5.40 3.52
C SER A 38 -2.64 6.05 2.15
N VAL A 39 -1.88 7.12 1.86
CA VAL A 39 -1.94 7.83 0.57
C VAL A 39 -1.57 6.92 -0.60
N ARG A 40 -0.51 6.10 -0.45
CA ARG A 40 -0.09 5.14 -1.48
C ARG A 40 -1.16 4.08 -1.74
N VAL A 41 -1.79 3.56 -0.68
CA VAL A 41 -2.87 2.57 -0.76
C VAL A 41 -4.09 3.14 -1.46
N HIS A 42 -4.52 4.35 -1.10
CA HIS A 42 -5.67 5.00 -1.74
C HIS A 42 -5.42 5.19 -3.24
N ALA A 43 -4.21 5.62 -3.63
CA ALA A 43 -3.85 5.75 -5.05
C ALA A 43 -3.87 4.39 -5.79
N CYS A 44 -3.45 3.30 -5.14
CA CYS A 44 -3.57 1.95 -5.70
C CYS A 44 -5.03 1.55 -5.93
N ILE A 45 -5.89 1.75 -4.93
CA ILE A 45 -7.32 1.40 -5.00
C ILE A 45 -8.02 2.21 -6.10
N GLU A 46 -7.79 3.52 -6.12
CA GLU A 46 -8.34 4.41 -7.14
C GLU A 46 -7.92 3.97 -8.55
N LYS A 47 -6.65 3.61 -8.73
CA LYS A 47 -6.15 3.09 -10.00
C LYS A 47 -6.85 1.80 -10.42
N LEU A 48 -7.10 0.87 -9.49
CA LEU A 48 -7.81 -0.37 -9.80
C LEU A 48 -9.24 -0.09 -10.27
N TYR A 49 -9.95 0.85 -9.63
CA TYR A 49 -11.31 1.22 -10.04
C TYR A 49 -11.37 1.93 -11.39
N ASN A 50 -10.29 2.61 -11.79
CA ASN A 50 -10.23 3.33 -13.06
C ASN A 50 -9.66 2.50 -14.22
N CYS A 51 -9.21 1.26 -13.98
CA CYS A 51 -8.67 0.38 -15.01
C CYS A 51 -9.65 -0.74 -15.39
N SER A 52 -9.64 -1.13 -16.67
CA SER A 52 -10.42 -2.29 -17.15
C SER A 52 -9.62 -3.15 -18.14
N GLY A 53 -10.10 -4.37 -18.41
CA GLY A 53 -9.53 -5.26 -19.43
C GLY A 53 -8.02 -5.49 -19.30
N ARG A 54 -7.26 -5.19 -20.37
CA ARG A 54 -5.79 -5.37 -20.39
C ARG A 54 -5.08 -4.46 -19.39
N GLU A 55 -5.60 -3.26 -19.15
CA GLU A 55 -4.99 -2.31 -18.23
C GLU A 55 -5.14 -2.75 -16.78
N LEU A 56 -6.31 -3.28 -16.40
CA LEU A 56 -6.55 -3.85 -15.08
C LEU A 56 -5.57 -5.00 -14.78
N ARG A 57 -5.32 -5.89 -15.75
CA ARG A 57 -4.32 -6.97 -15.58
C ARG A 57 -2.92 -6.43 -15.28
N ARG A 58 -2.52 -5.34 -15.95
CA ARG A 58 -1.23 -4.69 -15.69
C ARG A 58 -1.20 -4.04 -14.31
N ALA A 59 -2.27 -3.34 -13.93
CA ALA A 59 -2.39 -2.72 -12.62
C ALA A 59 -2.33 -3.76 -11.49
N LEU A 60 -3.02 -4.89 -11.62
CA LEU A 60 -2.97 -6.00 -10.66
C LEU A 60 -1.57 -6.62 -10.56
N PHE A 61 -0.86 -6.78 -11.68
CA PHE A 61 0.52 -7.27 -11.66
C PHE A 61 1.46 -6.30 -10.95
N SER A 62 1.34 -5.00 -11.24
CA SER A 62 2.10 -3.95 -10.53
C SER A 62 1.77 -3.91 -9.04
N LEU A 63 0.49 -4.05 -8.68
CA LEU A 63 0.06 -4.10 -7.27
C LEU A 63 0.74 -5.26 -6.53
N LYS A 64 0.80 -6.44 -7.15
CA LYS A 64 1.51 -7.60 -6.58
C LYS A 64 2.99 -7.30 -6.34
N GLN A 65 3.68 -6.65 -7.28
CA GLN A 65 5.09 -6.26 -7.09
C GLN A 65 5.25 -5.28 -5.93
N ILE A 66 4.38 -4.26 -5.86
CA ILE A 66 4.40 -3.26 -4.78
C ILE A 66 4.22 -3.91 -3.40
N PHE A 67 3.34 -4.91 -3.26
CA PHE A 67 3.16 -5.65 -2.01
C PHE A 67 4.31 -6.60 -1.68
N GLN A 68 5.03 -7.09 -2.69
CA GLN A 68 6.24 -7.89 -2.47
C GLN A 68 7.40 -7.02 -1.98
N ASP A 69 7.52 -5.81 -2.52
CA ASP A 69 8.56 -4.85 -2.15
C ASP A 69 8.31 -4.20 -0.78
N ASP A 70 7.04 -4.02 -0.41
CA ASP A 70 6.64 -3.29 0.80
C ASP A 70 5.45 -3.98 1.49
N LYS A 71 5.77 -4.82 2.49
CA LYS A 71 4.77 -5.63 3.22
C LYS A 71 3.83 -4.78 4.08
N ASP A 72 4.26 -3.60 4.53
CA ASP A 72 3.43 -2.72 5.37
C ASP A 72 2.22 -2.19 4.60
N LEU A 73 2.34 -2.06 3.27
CA LEU A 73 1.22 -1.70 2.40
C LEU A 73 0.12 -2.76 2.38
N VAL A 74 0.43 -4.03 2.64
CA VAL A 74 -0.57 -5.10 2.62
C VAL A 74 -1.57 -4.90 3.75
N HIS A 75 -1.07 -4.61 4.95
CA HIS A 75 -1.92 -4.33 6.11
C HIS A 75 -2.76 -3.07 5.88
N GLU A 76 -2.13 -1.99 5.41
CA GLU A 76 -2.83 -0.74 5.12
C GLU A 76 -3.88 -0.91 4.01
N PHE A 77 -3.60 -1.72 3.00
CA PHE A 77 -4.53 -2.02 1.91
C PHE A 77 -5.77 -2.77 2.39
N VAL A 78 -5.62 -3.72 3.31
CA VAL A 78 -6.76 -4.41 3.93
C VAL A 78 -7.60 -3.44 4.74
N ASN A 79 -6.97 -2.56 5.52
CA ASN A 79 -7.66 -1.55 6.33
C ASN A 79 -8.45 -0.54 5.49
N ALA A 80 -7.95 -0.20 4.29
CA ALA A 80 -8.60 0.73 3.37
C ALA A 80 -9.63 0.06 2.44
N GLU A 81 -10.22 -1.08 2.83
CA GLU A 81 -11.20 -1.85 2.04
C GLU A 81 -10.67 -2.34 0.67
N GLY A 82 -9.35 -2.49 0.52
CA GLY A 82 -8.74 -2.93 -0.72
C GLY A 82 -9.18 -4.33 -1.18
N LEU A 83 -9.55 -5.22 -0.25
CA LEU A 83 -10.12 -6.53 -0.59
C LEU A 83 -11.49 -6.40 -1.28
N THR A 84 -12.34 -5.47 -0.79
CA THR A 84 -13.63 -5.15 -1.41
C THR A 84 -13.42 -4.64 -2.83
N CYS A 85 -12.43 -3.77 -3.02
CA CYS A 85 -12.03 -3.30 -4.35
C CYS A 85 -11.67 -4.47 -5.28
N LEU A 86 -10.81 -5.40 -4.83
CA LEU A 86 -10.40 -6.56 -5.63
C LEU A 86 -11.57 -7.46 -6.04
N ILE A 87 -12.51 -7.70 -5.11
CA ILE A 87 -13.72 -8.49 -5.41
C ILE A 87 -14.54 -7.78 -6.49
N LYS A 88 -14.80 -6.47 -6.33
CA LYS A 88 -15.61 -5.70 -7.28
C LYS A 88 -14.99 -5.63 -8.68
N VAL A 89 -13.70 -5.30 -8.79
CA VAL A 89 -13.05 -5.24 -10.11
C VAL A 89 -12.94 -6.64 -10.75
N GLY A 90 -12.86 -7.70 -9.93
CA GLY A 90 -12.86 -9.08 -10.40
C GLY A 90 -14.20 -9.52 -10.98
N THR A 91 -15.31 -9.23 -10.30
CA THR A 91 -16.66 -9.56 -10.78
C THR A 91 -17.02 -8.79 -12.06
N GLU A 92 -16.65 -7.51 -12.12
CA GLU A 92 -16.86 -6.67 -13.32
C GLU A 92 -15.96 -7.10 -14.50
N ALA A 93 -14.75 -7.58 -14.24
CA ALA A 93 -13.86 -8.10 -15.28
C ALA A 93 -14.42 -9.38 -15.94
N ASP A 94 -15.09 -10.25 -15.19
CA ASP A 94 -15.72 -11.47 -15.71
C ASP A 94 -16.99 -11.16 -16.54
N GLN A 95 -17.81 -10.20 -16.11
CA GLN A 95 -19.02 -9.80 -16.86
C GLN A 95 -18.70 -9.20 -18.24
N ASN A 96 -17.60 -8.46 -18.36
CA ASN A 96 -17.16 -7.92 -19.65
C ASN A 96 -16.79 -9.02 -20.66
N ASN A 97 -16.38 -10.22 -20.21
CA ASN A 97 -16.17 -11.37 -21.09
C ASN A 97 -17.49 -12.09 -21.46
N GLN A 98 -18.46 -12.13 -20.55
CA GLN A 98 -19.78 -12.75 -20.79
C GLN A 98 -20.59 -12.02 -21.89
N SER A 99 -20.39 -10.71 -22.05
CA SER A 99 -21.06 -9.90 -23.08
C SER A 99 -20.70 -10.30 -24.52
N TYR A 100 -19.61 -11.05 -24.72
CA TYR A 100 -19.21 -11.58 -26.03
C TYR A 100 -19.81 -12.95 -26.35
N ILE A 101 -20.37 -13.67 -25.36
CA ILE A 101 -20.94 -15.02 -25.55
C ILE A 101 -22.43 -14.96 -25.92
N LEU A 102 -23.16 -13.92 -25.50
CA LEU A 102 -24.62 -13.79 -25.69
C LEU A 102 -25.03 -13.04 -26.97
N ARG A 103 -24.10 -12.82 -27.90
CA ARG A 103 -24.37 -12.28 -29.26
C ARG A 103 -23.98 -13.26 -30.38
N GLY A 104 -23.83 -14.55 -30.05
CA GLY A 104 -23.67 -15.64 -31.02
C GLY A 104 -25.00 -16.22 -31.44
#